data_AF-A0A358QR42-F1
#
_entry.id   AF-A0A358QR42-F1
#
_cell.length_a   1.000
_cell.length_b   1.000
_cell.length_c   1.000
_cell.angle_alpha   90.00
_cell.angle_beta   90.00
_cell.angle_gamma   90.00
#
_symmetry.space_group_name_H-M   'P 1'
#
loop_
_entity.id
_entity.type
_entity.pdbx_description
1 polymer ?
#
loop_
_entity_poly.entity_id
_entity_poly.type
_entity_poly.pdbx_seq_one_letter_code
_entity_poly.pdbx_strand_id
1 'polypeptide(L)'
;MQNISSNKGACLQLPGFVIENEILMHLRFIKKMRSEVSLYDPIGIDKEGNEITLLDIMGTHNDVVSEIVENKFEQLRLLDKIKGLSARERKVLELRFGLLDGTRKTQREIAKLLGISRSYVSRIEKRAIFRIIKEMALDKN
;
A
#
# COMPACT_ATOMS: atom_id res chain seq x y z
N MET A 1 2.21 -61.38 -17.35
CA MET A 1 3.52 -60.87 -16.91
C MET A 1 4.34 -60.54 -18.15
N GLN A 2 4.53 -59.25 -18.45
CA GLN A 2 5.84 -58.64 -18.76
C GLN A 2 5.62 -57.13 -18.97
N ASN A 3 6.30 -56.38 -18.10
CA ASN A 3 6.42 -54.94 -18.08
C ASN A 3 7.22 -54.49 -19.31
N ILE A 4 6.72 -53.51 -20.06
CA ILE A 4 7.59 -52.65 -20.88
C ILE A 4 7.23 -51.21 -20.55
N SER A 5 7.90 -50.69 -19.52
CA SER A 5 8.01 -49.27 -19.22
C SER A 5 8.76 -48.57 -20.36
N SER A 6 8.04 -48.10 -21.37
CA SER A 6 8.60 -47.25 -22.43
C SER A 6 8.59 -45.80 -21.99
N ASN A 7 9.59 -45.47 -21.18
CA ASN A 7 10.40 -44.26 -21.21
C ASN A 7 9.76 -43.01 -21.88
N LYS A 8 8.89 -42.28 -21.16
CA LYS A 8 8.37 -40.96 -21.58
C LYS A 8 9.37 -39.81 -21.34
N GLY A 9 10.66 -40.10 -21.25
CA GLY A 9 11.71 -39.12 -20.94
C GLY A 9 12.51 -38.59 -22.13
N ALA A 10 12.48 -39.25 -23.29
CA ALA A 10 13.43 -38.96 -24.39
C ALA A 10 12.86 -38.06 -25.51
N CYS A 11 11.55 -37.79 -25.53
CA CYS A 11 10.91 -37.06 -26.62
C CYS A 11 11.24 -35.54 -26.62
N LEU A 12 11.65 -35.00 -25.47
CA LEU A 12 11.90 -33.58 -25.26
C LEU A 12 13.31 -33.10 -25.71
N GLN A 13 14.21 -34.01 -26.11
CA GLN A 13 15.59 -33.68 -26.50
C GLN A 13 15.84 -33.67 -28.02
N LEU A 14 14.87 -34.00 -28.87
CA LEU A 14 15.06 -33.94 -30.32
C LEU A 14 15.07 -32.47 -30.78
N PRO A 15 16.07 -32.01 -31.57
CA PRO A 15 16.23 -30.60 -31.91
C PRO A 15 15.01 -30.02 -32.64
N GLY A 16 14.33 -30.80 -33.47
CA GLY A 16 13.08 -30.38 -34.13
C GLY A 16 11.95 -30.08 -33.15
N PHE A 17 11.76 -30.93 -32.12
CA PHE A 17 10.75 -30.72 -31.07
C PHE A 17 11.08 -29.52 -30.18
N VAL A 18 12.38 -29.25 -29.94
CA VAL A 18 12.80 -28.07 -29.18
C VAL A 18 12.48 -26.80 -29.97
N ILE A 19 12.76 -26.76 -31.27
CA ILE A 19 12.45 -25.61 -32.14
C ILE A 19 10.94 -25.39 -32.22
N GLU A 20 10.15 -26.45 -32.45
CA GLU A 20 8.69 -26.35 -32.48
C GLU A 20 8.12 -25.85 -31.15
N ASN A 21 8.63 -26.36 -30.02
CA ASN A 21 8.20 -25.94 -28.70
C ASN A 21 8.58 -24.47 -28.41
N GLU A 22 9.76 -24.03 -28.87
CA GLU A 22 10.21 -22.64 -28.71
C GLU A 22 9.38 -21.67 -29.58
N ILE A 23 9.06 -22.03 -30.82
CA ILE A 23 8.15 -21.27 -31.67
C ILE A 23 6.75 -21.18 -31.03
N LEU A 24 6.23 -22.29 -30.49
CA LEU A 24 4.95 -22.31 -29.79
C LEU A 24 4.97 -21.44 -28.53
N MET A 25 6.07 -21.45 -27.77
CA MET A 25 6.26 -20.58 -26.60
C MET A 25 6.27 -19.11 -27.01
N HIS A 26 6.98 -18.76 -28.09
CA HIS A 26 7.06 -17.41 -28.60
C HIS A 26 5.70 -16.88 -29.08
N LEU A 27 4.93 -17.70 -29.82
CA LEU A 27 3.58 -17.34 -30.26
C LEU A 27 2.60 -17.17 -29.09
N ARG A 28 2.72 -17.99 -28.04
CA ARG A 28 1.93 -17.83 -26.80
C ARG A 28 2.27 -16.54 -26.07
N PHE A 29 3.55 -16.17 -26.03
CA PHE A 29 4.00 -14.91 -25.46
C PHE A 29 3.45 -13.70 -26.23
N ILE A 30 3.55 -13.70 -27.57
CA ILE A 30 2.99 -12.65 -28.41
C ILE A 30 1.47 -12.53 -28.24
N LYS A 31 0.75 -13.65 -28.18
CA LYS A 31 -0.71 -13.63 -27.95
C LYS A 31 -1.09 -13.01 -26.62
N LYS A 32 -0.26 -13.20 -25.57
CA LYS A 32 -0.47 -12.57 -24.26
C LYS A 32 -0.26 -11.05 -24.31
N MET A 33 0.71 -10.57 -25.09
CA MET A 33 1.01 -9.14 -25.25
C MET A 33 0.05 -8.42 -26.20
N ARG A 34 -0.78 -9.13 -26.97
CA ARG A 34 -1.67 -8.53 -27.99
C ARG A 34 -2.76 -7.62 -27.41
N SER A 35 -3.03 -7.69 -26.10
CA SER A 35 -3.94 -6.79 -25.40
C SER A 35 -3.25 -5.56 -24.79
N GLU A 36 -1.93 -5.45 -24.92
CA GLU A 36 -1.18 -4.27 -24.46
C GLU A 36 -1.27 -3.18 -25.53
N VAL A 37 -1.69 -1.99 -25.12
CA VAL A 37 -1.74 -0.79 -25.96
C VAL A 37 -0.71 0.19 -25.44
N SER A 38 -0.01 0.90 -26.33
CA SER A 38 0.95 1.92 -25.91
C SER A 38 0.19 3.16 -25.44
N LEU A 39 0.64 3.75 -24.33
CA LEU A 39 0.06 4.99 -23.81
C LEU A 39 0.28 6.20 -24.75
N TYR A 40 1.27 6.09 -25.65
CA TYR A 40 1.61 7.11 -26.63
C TYR A 40 0.89 6.94 -27.97
N ASP A 41 0.15 5.84 -28.17
CA ASP A 41 -0.58 5.63 -29.41
C ASP A 41 -1.73 6.65 -29.50
N PRO A 42 -1.88 7.35 -30.64
CA PRO A 42 -2.98 8.28 -30.83
C PRO A 42 -4.30 7.50 -30.88
N ILE A 43 -5.25 7.92 -30.05
CA ILE A 43 -6.57 7.28 -29.91
C ILE A 43 -7.67 8.06 -30.64
N GLY A 44 -7.39 9.31 -31.02
CA GLY A 44 -8.34 10.19 -31.68
C GLY A 44 -7.75 11.55 -32.00
N ILE A 45 -8.57 12.42 -32.57
CA ILE A 45 -8.19 13.79 -32.95
C ILE A 45 -9.17 14.74 -32.26
N ASP A 46 -8.67 15.81 -31.65
CA ASP A 46 -9.51 16.87 -31.05
C ASP A 46 -10.20 17.72 -32.13
N LYS A 47 -11.13 18.58 -31.73
CA LYS A 47 -11.85 19.50 -32.62
C LYS A 47 -10.92 20.47 -33.37
N GLU A 48 -9.74 20.71 -32.80
CA GLU A 48 -8.68 21.57 -33.34
C GLU A 48 -7.65 20.80 -34.19
N GLY A 49 -7.81 19.49 -34.40
CA GLY A 49 -6.94 18.70 -35.28
C GLY A 49 -5.69 18.12 -34.63
N ASN A 50 -5.52 18.26 -33.31
CA ASN A 50 -4.40 17.68 -32.57
C ASN A 50 -4.67 16.21 -32.25
N GLU A 51 -3.63 15.37 -32.33
CA GLU A 51 -3.70 13.97 -31.90
C GLU A 51 -3.85 13.89 -30.38
N ILE A 52 -4.84 13.15 -29.90
CA ILE A 52 -5.05 12.86 -28.48
C ILE A 52 -4.48 11.47 -28.20
N THR A 53 -3.65 11.36 -27.17
CA THR A 53 -3.08 10.07 -26.73
C THR A 53 -3.84 9.51 -25.53
N LEU A 54 -3.67 8.21 -25.26
CA LEU A 54 -4.27 7.59 -24.07
C LEU A 54 -3.74 8.22 -22.76
N LEU A 55 -2.50 8.72 -22.77
CA LEU A 55 -1.88 9.41 -21.64
C LEU A 55 -2.65 10.68 -21.22
N ASP A 56 -3.19 11.42 -22.19
CA ASP A 56 -3.90 12.68 -21.96
C ASP A 56 -5.26 12.45 -21.28
N ILE A 57 -5.87 11.28 -21.52
CA ILE A 57 -7.14 10.87 -20.90
C ILE A 57 -6.89 10.19 -19.56
N MET A 58 -5.80 9.43 -19.44
CA MET A 58 -5.37 8.75 -18.21
C MET A 58 -4.69 9.71 -17.22
N GLY A 59 -5.27 10.91 -17.03
CA GLY A 59 -4.85 11.85 -16.00
C GLY A 59 -4.96 11.26 -14.58
N THR A 60 -4.22 11.85 -13.64
CA THR A 60 -4.36 11.49 -12.22
C THR A 60 -5.75 11.86 -11.73
N HIS A 61 -6.38 11.01 -10.90
CA HIS A 61 -7.65 11.34 -10.28
C HIS A 61 -7.57 12.72 -9.61
N ASN A 62 -8.50 13.63 -9.94
CA ASN A 62 -8.53 15.00 -9.39
C ASN A 62 -8.52 15.03 -7.85
N ASP A 63 -8.99 13.95 -7.22
CA ASP A 63 -9.11 13.84 -5.78
C ASP A 63 -7.78 13.65 -5.05
N VAL A 64 -6.71 13.26 -5.75
CA VAL A 64 -5.40 12.98 -5.11
C VAL A 64 -4.86 14.23 -4.39
N VAL A 65 -5.02 15.42 -4.98
CA VAL A 65 -4.55 16.65 -4.35
C VAL A 65 -5.44 17.03 -3.15
N SER A 66 -6.76 16.86 -3.28
CA SER A 66 -7.70 17.13 -2.17
C SER A 66 -7.44 16.20 -0.99
N GLU A 67 -7.25 14.90 -1.26
CA GLU A 67 -6.97 13.88 -0.25
C GLU A 67 -5.66 14.15 0.50
N ILE A 68 -4.60 14.58 -0.21
CA ILE A 68 -3.33 14.94 0.43
C ILE A 68 -3.51 16.14 1.37
N VAL A 69 -4.26 17.15 0.94
CA VAL A 69 -4.51 18.35 1.74
C VAL A 69 -5.38 18.03 2.96
N GLU A 70 -6.46 17.27 2.79
CA GLU A 70 -7.33 16.83 3.87
C GLU A 70 -6.58 15.99 4.90
N ASN A 71 -5.78 15.01 4.45
CA ASN A 71 -4.95 14.20 5.34
C ASN A 71 -3.96 15.04 6.15
N LYS A 72 -3.34 16.05 5.52
CA LYS A 72 -2.42 16.96 6.20
C LYS A 72 -3.14 17.80 7.26
N PHE A 73 -4.34 18.28 6.96
CA PHE A 73 -5.15 19.03 7.91
C PHE A 73 -5.59 18.18 9.11
N GLU A 74 -6.06 16.96 8.87
CA GLU A 74 -6.40 15.99 9.91
C GLU A 74 -5.20 15.64 10.81
N GLN A 75 -4.01 15.48 10.22
CA GLN A 75 -2.77 15.27 10.99
C GLN A 75 -2.44 16.44 11.92
N LEU A 76 -2.53 17.68 11.42
CA LEU A 76 -2.27 18.88 12.22
C LEU A 76 -3.27 18.99 13.38
N ARG A 77 -4.54 18.72 13.11
CA ARG A 77 -5.61 18.73 14.13
C ARG A 77 -5.37 17.66 15.19
N LEU A 78 -5.00 16.44 14.80
CA LEU A 78 -4.65 15.37 15.73
C LEU A 78 -3.47 15.76 16.64
N LEU A 79 -2.40 16.33 16.05
CA LEU A 79 -1.23 16.79 16.80
C LEU A 79 -1.59 17.88 17.82
N ASP A 80 -2.51 18.77 17.48
CA ASP A 80 -2.97 19.80 18.40
C ASP A 80 -3.73 19.22 19.60
N LYS A 81 -4.63 18.25 19.36
CA LYS A 81 -5.32 17.53 20.46
C LYS A 81 -4.35 16.76 21.35
N ILE A 82 -3.29 16.18 20.78
CA ILE A 82 -2.24 15.50 21.56
C ILE A 82 -1.48 16.47 22.49
N LYS A 83 -1.36 17.75 22.13
CA LYS A 83 -0.81 18.77 23.03
C LYS A 83 -1.73 19.05 24.24
N GLY A 84 -3.04 18.86 24.11
CA GLY A 84 -4.00 18.99 25.21
C GLY A 84 -3.97 17.86 26.26
N LEU A 85 -3.25 16.77 25.99
CA LEU A 85 -3.09 15.65 26.92
C LEU A 85 -2.11 15.96 28.05
N SER A 86 -2.22 15.22 29.15
CA SER A 86 -1.23 15.28 30.23
C SER A 86 0.14 14.81 29.74
N ALA A 87 1.23 15.31 30.35
CA ALA A 87 2.59 14.93 29.98
C ALA A 87 2.80 13.40 30.01
N ARG A 88 2.15 12.70 30.94
CA ARG A 88 2.24 11.25 31.08
C ARG A 88 1.50 10.50 29.98
N GLU A 89 0.29 10.93 29.64
CA GLU A 89 -0.48 10.37 28.51
C GLU A 89 0.24 10.60 27.19
N ARG A 90 0.73 11.82 26.98
CA ARG A 90 1.50 12.18 25.78
C ARG A 90 2.73 11.30 25.64
N LYS A 91 3.52 11.13 26.70
CA LYS A 91 4.72 10.28 26.67
C LYS A 91 4.42 8.83 26.32
N VAL A 92 3.32 8.28 26.84
CA VAL A 92 2.88 6.92 26.50
C VAL A 92 2.51 6.83 25.01
N LEU A 93 1.78 7.80 24.46
CA LEU A 93 1.40 7.81 23.05
C LEU A 93 2.60 8.05 22.11
N GLU A 94 3.50 8.95 22.48
CA GLU A 94 4.75 9.22 21.74
C GLU A 94 5.57 7.94 21.56
N LEU A 95 5.77 7.18 22.64
CA LEU A 95 6.49 5.91 22.60
C LEU A 95 5.71 4.81 21.87
N ARG A 96 4.38 4.81 21.99
CA ARG A 96 3.52 3.79 21.38
C ARG A 96 3.45 3.92 19.87
N PHE A 97 3.28 5.13 19.38
CA PHE A 97 3.06 5.43 17.96
C PHE A 97 4.30 5.97 17.25
N GLY A 98 5.38 6.23 17.99
CA GLY A 98 6.63 6.74 17.43
C GLY A 98 6.51 8.18 16.96
N LEU A 99 5.77 9.03 17.69
CA LEU A 99 5.45 10.40 17.25
C LEU A 99 6.67 11.34 17.24
N LEU A 100 7.74 11.00 17.97
CA LEU A 100 9.01 11.74 18.01
C LEU A 100 10.06 11.11 17.10
N ASP A 101 10.38 9.84 17.35
CA ASP A 101 11.55 9.18 16.75
C ASP A 101 11.19 8.18 15.64
N GLY A 102 9.90 8.09 15.25
CA GLY A 102 9.38 7.08 14.32
C GLY A 102 9.35 5.64 14.86
N THR A 103 10.06 5.36 15.96
CA THR A 103 10.11 4.02 16.56
C THR A 103 8.90 3.74 17.45
N ARG A 104 8.13 2.71 17.08
CA ARG A 104 6.98 2.24 17.85
C ARG A 104 7.42 1.25 18.92
N LYS A 105 6.86 1.37 20.13
CA LYS A 105 7.12 0.44 21.24
C LYS A 105 5.85 -0.29 21.67
N THR A 106 6.02 -1.53 22.10
CA THR A 106 4.95 -2.33 22.70
C THR A 106 4.60 -1.83 24.10
N GLN A 107 3.36 -2.08 24.55
CA GLN A 107 2.96 -1.75 25.93
C GLN A 107 3.89 -2.36 26.99
N ARG A 108 4.46 -3.54 26.73
CA ARG A 108 5.41 -4.21 27.63
C ARG A 108 6.74 -3.46 27.70
N GLU A 109 7.26 -2.99 26.58
CA GLU A 109 8.49 -2.19 26.54
C GLU A 109 8.29 -0.83 27.18
N ILE A 110 7.16 -0.17 26.91
CA ILE A 110 6.79 1.10 27.54
C ILE A 110 6.66 0.93 29.06
N ALA A 111 6.03 -0.16 29.51
CA ALA A 111 5.90 -0.50 30.92
C ALA A 111 7.25 -0.64 31.60
N LYS A 112 8.19 -1.37 30.98
CA LYS A 112 9.58 -1.49 31.46
C LYS A 112 10.28 -0.13 31.53
N LEU A 113 10.15 0.69 30.49
CA LEU A 113 10.82 1.99 30.38
C LEU A 113 10.29 3.02 31.39
N LEU A 114 8.99 2.99 31.68
CA LEU A 114 8.33 3.90 32.62
C LEU A 114 8.21 3.34 34.05
N GLY A 115 8.72 2.13 34.31
CA GLY A 115 8.67 1.51 35.65
C GLY A 115 7.24 1.24 36.15
N ILE A 116 6.29 0.97 35.25
CA ILE A 116 4.88 0.74 35.60
C ILE A 116 4.36 -0.58 35.04
N SER A 117 3.22 -1.06 35.53
CA SER A 117 2.61 -2.29 35.00
C SER A 117 2.09 -2.09 33.57
N ARG A 118 2.20 -3.15 32.75
CA ARG A 118 1.61 -3.20 31.39
C ARG A 118 0.11 -2.82 31.41
N SER A 119 -0.63 -3.31 32.40
CA SER A 119 -2.05 -3.01 32.55
C SER A 119 -2.30 -1.52 32.84
N TYR A 120 -1.38 -0.85 33.53
CA TYR A 120 -1.48 0.60 33.74
C TYR A 120 -1.19 1.38 32.45
N VAL A 121 -0.18 0.99 31.67
CA VAL A 121 0.06 1.56 30.32
C VAL A 121 -1.18 1.42 29.44
N SER A 122 -1.79 0.23 29.40
CA SER A 122 -3.02 -0.03 28.62
C SER A 122 -4.18 0.88 29.04
N ARG A 123 -4.37 1.12 30.35
CA ARG A 123 -5.38 2.05 30.86
C ARG A 123 -5.11 3.50 30.43
N ILE A 124 -3.86 3.95 30.48
CA ILE A 124 -3.46 5.29 30.03
C ILE A 124 -3.72 5.44 28.53
N GLU A 125 -3.26 4.49 27.72
CA GLU A 125 -3.44 4.48 26.26
C GLU A 125 -4.92 4.58 25.89
N LYS A 126 -5.78 3.72 26.47
CA LYS A 126 -7.22 3.74 26.22
C LYS A 126 -7.86 5.09 26.59
N ARG A 127 -7.50 5.64 27.75
CA ARG A 127 -8.05 6.92 28.21
C ARG A 127 -7.65 8.07 27.31
N ALA A 128 -6.36 8.13 26.93
CA ALA A 128 -5.83 9.16 26.06
C ALA A 128 -6.48 9.11 24.67
N ILE A 129 -6.58 7.92 24.07
CA ILE A 129 -7.25 7.73 22.77
C ILE A 129 -8.73 8.13 22.85
N PHE A 130 -9.45 7.69 23.89
CA PHE A 130 -10.86 8.04 24.07
C PHE A 130 -11.05 9.57 24.15
N ARG A 131 -10.17 10.26 24.86
CA ARG A 131 -10.20 11.71 24.97
C ARG A 131 -9.94 12.40 23.62
N ILE A 132 -8.92 11.97 22.88
CA ILE A 132 -8.63 12.50 21.54
C ILE A 132 -9.85 12.31 20.63
N ILE A 133 -10.41 11.09 20.58
CA ILE A 133 -11.58 10.78 19.72
C ILE A 133 -12.76 11.68 20.07
N LYS A 134 -13.02 11.88 21.37
CA LYS A 134 -14.10 12.77 21.82
C LYS A 134 -13.85 14.22 21.39
N GLU A 135 -12.63 14.73 21.56
CA GLU A 135 -12.28 16.09 21.16
C GLU A 135 -12.34 16.28 19.63
N MET A 136 -11.89 15.29 18.85
CA MET A 136 -11.99 15.32 17.38
C MET A 136 -13.43 15.22 16.88
N ALA A 137 -14.32 14.53 17.59
CA ALA A 137 -15.74 14.48 17.25
C ALA A 137 -16.44 15.82 17.50
N LEU A 138 -16.00 16.60 18.51
CA LEU A 138 -16.62 17.87 18.88
C LEU A 138 -16.32 19.00 17.89
N ASP A 139 -15.11 19.09 17.32
CA ASP A 139 -14.82 20.15 16.33
C ASP A 139 -15.30 19.82 14.89
N LYS A 140 -16.14 18.79 14.69
CA LYS A 140 -16.83 18.55 13.42
C LYS A 140 -18.20 19.26 13.32
N ASN A 141 -18.63 19.94 14.39
CA ASN A 141 -19.83 20.79 14.46
C ASN A 141 -19.44 22.27 14.45
#